data_AF-A0A951CIC8-F1
#
_entry.id   AF-A0A951CIC8-F1
#
_cell.length_a   1.000
_cell.length_b   1.000
_cell.length_c   1.000
_cell.angle_alpha   90.00
_cell.angle_beta   90.00
_cell.angle_gamma   90.00
#
_symmetry.space_group_name_H-M   'P 1'
#
loop_
_entity.id
_entity.type
_entity.pdbx_description
1 polymer ?
#
loop_
_entity_poly.entity_id
_entity_poly.type
_entity_poly.pdbx_seq_one_letter_code
_entity_poly.pdbx_strand_id
1 'polypeptide(L)'
;MRVPLDLHAVATGGSGAFALATPLRIRDVLEFAVREAVGLRAPQDKFSRSVHRTLAGLAAGDYIVEINGRRFTDAEAVVVCEKIADVRFFLARRRAALRT
;
A
#
# COMPACT_ATOMS: atom_id res chain seq x y z
N MET A 1 -0.57 8.74 8.25
CA MET A 1 -1.95 8.37 7.82
C MET A 1 -2.10 6.87 8.00
N ARG A 2 -3.25 6.42 8.53
CA ARG A 2 -3.58 5.00 8.74
C ARG A 2 -4.73 4.64 7.82
N VAL A 3 -4.58 3.59 7.02
CA VAL A 3 -5.63 3.09 6.11
C VAL A 3 -5.97 1.66 6.53
N PRO A 4 -7.16 1.41 7.10
CA PRO A 4 -7.61 0.04 7.33
C PRO A 4 -7.96 -0.60 5.99
N LEU A 5 -7.32 -1.73 5.66
CA LEU A 5 -7.65 -2.50 4.48
C LEU A 5 -8.41 -3.77 4.86
N ASP A 6 -9.64 -3.88 4.38
CA ASP A 6 -10.42 -5.10 4.45
C ASP A 6 -10.16 -5.96 3.20
N LEU A 7 -9.46 -7.07 3.40
CA LEU A 7 -9.10 -7.99 2.32
C LEU A 7 -10.23 -8.99 2.00
N HIS A 8 -11.34 -9.01 2.76
CA HIS A 8 -12.50 -9.85 2.43
C HIS A 8 -13.15 -9.46 1.10
N ALA A 9 -13.15 -8.17 0.74
CA ALA A 9 -13.71 -7.71 -0.53
C ALA A 9 -12.89 -8.18 -1.75
N VAL A 10 -11.57 -8.35 -1.57
CA VAL A 10 -10.64 -8.82 -2.61
C VAL A 10 -10.78 -10.34 -2.84
N ALA A 11 -11.22 -11.09 -1.82
CA ALA A 11 -11.40 -12.53 -1.86
C ALA A 11 -12.75 -13.01 -2.45
N THR A 12 -13.49 -12.14 -3.14
CA THR A 12 -14.76 -12.52 -3.81
C THR A 12 -14.58 -13.55 -4.94
N GLY A 13 -13.35 -13.82 -5.37
CA GLY A 13 -12.97 -14.96 -6.21
C GLY A 13 -12.36 -16.10 -5.40
N GLY A 14 -13.21 -16.94 -4.80
CA GLY A 14 -12.96 -18.27 -4.22
C GLY A 14 -11.52 -18.68 -3.86
N SER A 15 -11.18 -18.68 -2.56
CA SER A 15 -10.60 -19.85 -1.87
C SER A 15 -10.50 -19.57 -0.37
N GLY A 16 -11.09 -20.42 0.48
CA GLY A 16 -11.07 -20.25 1.94
C GLY A 16 -9.66 -20.28 2.56
N ALA A 17 -8.64 -20.72 1.84
CA ALA A 17 -7.24 -20.67 2.26
C ALA A 17 -6.66 -19.24 2.25
N PHE A 18 -7.17 -18.33 1.39
CA PHE A 18 -6.78 -16.92 1.38
C PHE A 18 -7.30 -16.15 2.62
N ALA A 19 -8.27 -16.71 3.35
CA ALA A 19 -8.81 -16.10 4.57
C ALA A 19 -7.85 -16.18 5.79
N LEU A 20 -6.77 -16.96 5.71
CA LEU A 20 -5.79 -17.15 6.79
C LEU A 20 -4.48 -16.39 6.55
N ALA A 21 -3.97 -16.40 5.32
CA ALA A 21 -2.71 -15.75 4.96
C ALA A 21 -2.66 -15.54 3.45
N THR A 22 -2.78 -14.30 2.98
CA THR A 22 -2.68 -13.94 1.57
C THR A 22 -1.33 -13.26 1.32
N PRO A 23 -0.44 -13.85 0.48
CA PRO A 23 0.72 -13.14 0.00
C PRO A 23 0.29 -12.08 -1.02
N LEU A 24 0.62 -10.82 -0.75
CA LEU A 24 0.38 -9.68 -1.63
C LEU A 24 1.68 -8.97 -1.93
N ARG A 25 1.82 -8.43 -3.14
CA ARG A 25 2.90 -7.47 -3.41
C ARG A 25 2.56 -6.17 -2.74
N ILE A 26 3.59 -5.41 -2.33
CA ILE A 26 3.38 -4.07 -1.77
C ILE A 26 2.62 -3.18 -2.76
N ARG A 27 2.82 -3.34 -4.08
CA ARG A 27 2.03 -2.62 -5.10
C ARG A 27 0.53 -2.87 -4.94
N ASP A 28 0.11 -4.10 -4.69
CA ASP A 28 -1.31 -4.48 -4.63
C ASP A 28 -1.93 -3.86 -3.38
N VAL A 29 -1.21 -3.93 -2.26
CA VAL A 29 -1.62 -3.29 -1.01
C VAL A 29 -1.76 -1.77 -1.18
N LEU A 30 -0.83 -1.14 -1.90
CA LEU A 30 -0.90 0.29 -2.18
C LEU A 30 -2.04 0.65 -3.13
N GLU A 31 -2.33 -0.18 -4.11
CA GLU A 31 -3.50 -0.01 -4.98
C GLU A 31 -4.80 -0.06 -4.19
N PHE A 32 -4.94 -1.01 -3.24
CA PHE A 32 -6.08 -1.03 -2.33
C PHE A 32 -6.14 0.21 -1.43
N ALA A 33 -5.01 0.62 -0.85
CA ALA A 33 -4.95 1.81 0.01
C ALA A 33 -5.34 3.09 -0.75
N VAL A 34 -4.92 3.21 -2.01
CA VAL A 34 -5.32 4.31 -2.90
C VAL A 34 -6.80 4.22 -3.25
N ARG A 35 -7.33 3.03 -3.55
CA ARG A 35 -8.76 2.84 -3.84
C ARG A 35 -9.62 3.26 -2.66
N GLU A 36 -9.23 2.88 -1.45
CA GLU A 36 -9.90 3.24 -0.20
C GLU A 36 -9.84 4.76 0.04
N ALA A 37 -8.65 5.36 -0.09
CA ALA A 37 -8.45 6.79 0.17
C ALA A 37 -9.14 7.72 -0.85
N VAL A 38 -9.17 7.33 -2.14
CA VAL A 38 -9.79 8.14 -3.20
C VAL A 38 -11.29 7.87 -3.31
N GLY A 39 -11.73 6.71 -2.80
CA GLY A 39 -13.13 6.27 -2.78
C GLY A 39 -13.49 5.41 -4.00
N LEU A 40 -14.34 4.40 -3.76
CA LEU A 40 -14.76 3.40 -4.77
C LEU A 40 -15.37 4.02 -6.04
N ARG A 41 -16.06 5.17 -5.92
CA ARG A 41 -16.73 5.86 -7.02
C ARG A 41 -15.86 6.87 -7.77
N ALA A 42 -14.56 6.94 -7.45
CA ALA A 42 -13.67 7.86 -8.12
C ALA A 42 -13.51 7.52 -9.61
N PRO A 43 -13.40 8.54 -10.50
CA PRO A 43 -13.08 8.31 -11.90
C PRO A 43 -11.79 7.51 -12.06
N GLN A 44 -11.75 6.59 -13.02
CA GLN A 44 -10.61 5.69 -13.23
C GLN A 44 -9.29 6.47 -13.42
N ASP A 45 -9.31 7.57 -14.17
CA ASP A 45 -8.11 8.41 -14.37
C ASP A 45 -7.57 9.01 -13.07
N LYS A 46 -8.44 9.30 -12.09
CA LYS A 46 -8.03 9.80 -10.78
C LYS A 46 -7.37 8.67 -9.99
N PHE A 47 -7.97 7.48 -10.00
CA PHE A 47 -7.40 6.30 -9.36
C PHE A 47 -6.02 5.96 -9.94
N SER A 48 -5.91 5.82 -11.27
CA SER A 48 -4.66 5.47 -11.95
C SER A 48 -3.55 6.50 -11.71
N ARG A 49 -3.86 7.80 -11.75
CA ARG A 49 -2.87 8.84 -11.42
C ARG A 49 -2.42 8.80 -9.97
N SER A 50 -3.34 8.56 -9.03
CA SER A 50 -2.98 8.41 -7.62
C SER A 50 -2.11 7.18 -7.39
N VAL A 51 -2.43 6.02 -7.98
CA VAL A 51 -1.59 4.81 -7.89
C VAL A 51 -0.20 5.08 -8.45
N HIS A 52 -0.11 5.66 -9.65
CA HIS A 52 1.17 5.95 -10.28
C HIS A 52 2.04 6.88 -9.41
N ARG A 53 1.45 7.95 -8.86
CA ARG A 53 2.15 8.88 -7.98
C ARG A 53 2.60 8.21 -6.68
N THR A 54 1.76 7.37 -6.10
CA THR A 54 2.08 6.59 -4.90
C THR A 54 3.29 5.70 -5.17
N LEU A 55 3.24 4.85 -6.19
CA LEU A 55 4.35 3.95 -6.53
C LEU A 55 5.64 4.71 -6.86
N ALA A 56 5.54 5.81 -7.61
CA ALA A 56 6.68 6.66 -7.92
C ALA A 56 7.35 7.24 -6.66
N GLY A 57 6.56 7.73 -5.69
CA GLY A 57 7.10 8.26 -4.44
C GLY A 57 7.77 7.18 -3.58
N LEU A 58 7.26 5.93 -3.60
CA LEU A 58 7.92 4.82 -2.91
C LEU A 58 9.27 4.50 -3.59
N ALA A 59 9.27 4.38 -4.91
CA ALA A 59 10.48 4.09 -5.70
C ALA A 59 11.54 5.20 -5.59
N ALA A 60 11.11 6.46 -5.47
CA ALA A 60 11.99 7.61 -5.24
C ALA A 60 12.52 7.68 -3.80
N GLY A 61 11.99 6.87 -2.87
CA GLY A 61 12.33 6.93 -1.46
C GLY A 61 11.79 8.18 -0.75
N ASP A 62 10.74 8.82 -1.27
CA ASP A 62 10.09 9.97 -0.63
C ASP A 62 9.38 9.57 0.67
N TYR A 63 8.97 8.31 0.75
CA TYR A 63 8.36 7.72 1.93
C TYR A 63 8.66 6.22 2.02
N ILE A 64 8.42 5.67 3.20
CA ILE A 64 8.41 4.22 3.44
C ILE A 64 7.01 3.78 3.88
N VAL A 65 6.68 2.53 3.62
CA VAL A 65 5.41 1.94 4.01
C VAL A 65 5.66 0.93 5.12
N GLU A 66 4.87 0.98 6.18
CA GLU A 66 4.81 -0.08 7.17
C GLU A 66 3.51 -0.84 7.01
N ILE A 67 3.61 -2.17 6.90
CA ILE A 67 2.46 -3.08 6.82
C ILE A 67 2.63 -4.10 7.94
N ASN A 68 1.65 -4.17 8.84
CA ASN A 68 1.66 -5.09 9.98
C ASN A 68 2.97 -5.01 10.80
N GLY A 69 3.51 -3.79 10.98
CA GLY A 69 4.75 -3.53 11.72
C GLY A 69 6.05 -3.78 10.95
N ARG A 70 5.99 -4.23 9.69
CA ARG A 70 7.18 -4.42 8.83
C ARG A 70 7.30 -3.29 7.81
N ARG A 71 8.51 -2.76 7.62
CA ARG A 71 8.79 -1.65 6.71
C ARG A 71 9.22 -2.12 5.32
N PHE A 72 8.73 -1.42 4.30
CA PHE A 72 8.95 -1.71 2.89
C PHE A 72 9.29 -0.44 2.13
N THR A 73 10.27 -0.56 1.24
CA THR A 73 10.72 0.47 0.29
C THR A 73 10.62 -0.01 -1.16
N ASP A 74 10.27 -1.27 -1.37
CA ASP A 74 10.17 -1.91 -2.68
C ASP A 74 8.71 -2.33 -2.93
N ALA A 75 8.18 -1.93 -4.08
CA ALA A 75 6.81 -2.23 -4.50
C ALA A 75 6.62 -3.71 -4.86
N GLU A 76 7.69 -4.40 -5.26
CA GLU A 76 7.65 -5.81 -5.67
C GLU A 76 7.96 -6.77 -4.51
N ALA A 77 8.30 -6.24 -3.33
CA ALA A 77 8.38 -7.03 -2.10
C ALA A 77 7.01 -7.68 -1.79
N VAL A 78 7.06 -8.85 -1.14
CA VAL A 78 5.85 -9.60 -0.76
C VAL A 78 5.64 -9.50 0.74
N VAL A 79 4.42 -9.20 1.13
CA VAL A 79 3.94 -9.27 2.51
C VAL A 79 2.86 -10.33 2.60
N VAL A 80 2.87 -11.09 3.69
CA VAL A 80 1.77 -11.99 4.01
C VAL A 80 0.82 -11.25 4.93
N CYS A 81 -0.41 -11.03 4.47
CA CYS A 81 -1.46 -10.38 5.22
C CYS A 81 -2.49 -11.41 5.68
N GLU A 82 -2.99 -11.26 6.90
CA GLU A 82 -4.17 -11.99 7.37
C GLU A 82 -5.44 -11.26 6.88
N LYS A 83 -6.55 -11.30 7.63
CA LYS A 83 -7.83 -10.68 7.23
C LYS A 83 -7.76 -9.16 7.07
N ILE A 84 -6.93 -8.50 7.86
CA ILE A 84 -6.80 -7.03 7.88
C ILE A 84 -5.32 -6.69 7.80
N ALA A 85 -4.98 -5.68 7.00
CA ALA A 85 -3.65 -5.09 6.97
C ALA A 85 -3.67 -3.67 7.56
N ASP A 86 -2.82 -3.40 8.54
CA ASP A 86 -2.57 -2.04 9.03
C ASP A 86 -1.47 -1.42 8.17
N VAL A 87 -1.84 -0.44 7.33
CA VAL A 87 -0.91 0.25 6.44
C VAL A 87 -0.65 1.67 6.95
N ARG A 88 0.64 1.99 7.14
CA ARG A 88 1.11 3.31 7.58
C ARG A 88 2.16 3.85 6.63
N PHE A 89 2.08 5.15 6.39
CA PHE A 89 3.01 5.89 5.55
C PHE A 89 3.86 6.80 6.41
N PHE A 90 5.18 6.72 6.25
CA PHE A 90 6.15 7.59 6.92
C PHE A 90 6.95 8.33 5.86
N LEU A 91 6.92 9.66 5.91
CA LEU A 91 7.79 10.46 5.06
C LEU A 91 9.25 10.10 5.36
N ALA A 92 10.02 9.81 4.32
CA ALA A 92 11.45 9.71 4.46
C ALA A 92 11.90 11.12 4.83
N ARG A 93 12.57 11.25 5.98
CA ARG A 93 13.18 12.52 6.36
C ARG A 93 14.16 12.83 5.23
N ARG A 94 13.84 13.80 4.37
CA ARG A 94 14.80 14.38 3.41
C ARG A 94 16.04 14.59 4.25
N ARG A 95 17.13 13.89 3.96
CA ARG A 95 18.45 14.21 4.53
C ARG A 95 18.58 15.70 4.24
N ALA A 96 18.36 16.54 5.25
CA ALA A 96 18.59 17.97 5.13
C ALA A 96 20.05 18.01 4.72
N ALA A 97 20.29 18.33 3.45
CA ALA A 97 21.62 18.39 2.91
C ALA A 97 22.38 19.31 3.87
N LEU A 98 23.36 18.73 4.55
CA LEU A 98 24.43 19.45 5.20
C LEU A 98 25.05 20.31 4.09
N ARG A 99 24.52 21.53 3.96
CA ARG A 99 25.21 22.65 3.33
C ARG A 99 26.18 23.13 4.39
N THR A 100 27.36 22.51 4.39
CA THR A 100 28.57 23.08 4.97
C THR A 100 29.23 23.95 3.90
#